data_AF-A0A0F2L7P5-F1
#
_entry.id   AF-A0A0F2L7P5-F1
#
_cell.length_a   1.000
_cell.length_b   1.000
_cell.length_c   1.000
_cell.angle_alpha   90.00
_cell.angle_beta   90.00
_cell.angle_gamma   90.00
#
_symmetry.space_group_name_H-M   'P 1'
#
loop_
_entity.id
_entity.type
_entity.pdbx_description
1 polymer ?
#
loop_
_entity_poly.entity_id
_entity_poly.type
_entity_poly.pdbx_seq_one_letter_code
_entity_poly.pdbx_strand_id
1 'polypeptide(L)'
;WFEVHPNYLNWYQLLVRLQKTMDEYAAGWGMFYVTNTYLLNRGWELLHMLEEDFRYAAAANLHELLRVWEVYHRLIAGQALVYSMMNRKESRGYYLNADYPYIDEENWHVFTHVRRDPKTGQWSFRTSPVIHIIP
;
A
#
# COMPACT_ATOMS: atom_id res chain seq x y z
N TRP A 1 -5.96 -14.74 -24.62
CA TRP A 1 -6.51 -13.58 -23.87
C TRP A 1 -6.46 -13.78 -22.35
N PHE A 2 -6.53 -15.01 -21.83
CA PHE A 2 -6.17 -15.30 -20.44
C PHE A 2 -5.31 -16.56 -20.41
N GLU A 3 -4.00 -16.37 -20.46
CA GLU A 3 -3.06 -17.45 -20.21
C GLU A 3 -2.84 -17.55 -18.69
N VAL A 4 -3.06 -18.74 -18.15
CA VAL A 4 -2.77 -19.08 -16.76
C VAL A 4 -1.61 -20.05 -16.80
N HIS A 5 -0.49 -19.66 -16.19
CA HIS A 5 0.73 -20.46 -16.18
C HIS A 5 1.28 -20.54 -14.76
N PRO A 6 1.75 -21.71 -14.29
CA PRO A 6 2.22 -21.86 -12.90
C PRO A 6 3.53 -21.13 -12.61
N ASN A 7 4.35 -20.85 -13.63
CA ASN A 7 5.70 -20.31 -13.44
C ASN A 7 5.82 -18.79 -13.65
N TYR A 8 4.73 -18.10 -14.05
CA TYR A 8 4.75 -16.65 -14.22
C TYR A 8 3.39 -16.01 -14.10
N LEU A 9 3.39 -14.70 -13.88
CA LEU A 9 2.21 -13.85 -13.87
C LEU A 9 2.34 -12.76 -14.92
N ASN A 10 1.28 -12.55 -15.71
CA ASN A 10 1.22 -11.39 -16.59
C ASN A 10 0.85 -10.12 -15.81
N TRP A 11 1.03 -8.96 -16.44
CA TRP A 11 0.77 -7.64 -15.82
C TRP A 11 -0.66 -7.51 -15.28
N TYR A 12 -1.65 -8.10 -15.95
CA TYR A 12 -3.06 -7.99 -15.54
C TYR A 12 -3.35 -8.81 -14.29
N GLN A 13 -2.79 -10.03 -14.20
CA GLN A 13 -2.89 -10.87 -13.00
C GLN A 13 -2.24 -10.20 -11.78
N LEU A 14 -1.06 -9.61 -11.97
CA LEU A 14 -0.37 -8.83 -10.92
C LEU A 14 -1.21 -7.63 -10.49
N LEU A 15 -1.77 -6.88 -11.44
CA LEU A 15 -2.59 -5.69 -11.17
C LEU A 15 -3.88 -6.04 -10.41
N VAL A 16 -4.61 -7.07 -10.83
CA VAL A 16 -5.85 -7.49 -10.16
C VAL A 16 -5.57 -7.95 -8.73
N ARG A 17 -4.47 -8.68 -8.51
CA ARG A 17 -4.07 -9.10 -7.17
C ARG A 17 -3.70 -7.91 -6.27
N LEU A 18 -2.98 -6.92 -6.80
CA LEU A 18 -2.70 -5.66 -6.10
C LEU A 18 -4.00 -4.95 -5.73
N GLN A 19 -4.88 -4.73 -6.71
CA GLN A 19 -6.15 -4.01 -6.51
C GLN A 19 -7.03 -4.68 -5.46
N LYS A 20 -7.20 -6.01 -5.54
CA LYS A 20 -8.00 -6.76 -4.56
C LYS A 20 -7.42 -6.64 -3.16
N THR A 21 -6.10 -6.75 -3.03
CA THR A 21 -5.42 -6.61 -1.73
C THR A 21 -5.62 -5.22 -1.15
N MET A 22 -5.44 -4.17 -1.96
CA MET A 22 -5.64 -2.80 -1.50
C MET A 22 -7.12 -2.53 -1.16
N ASP A 23 -8.05 -3.08 -1.94
CA ASP A 23 -9.48 -2.84 -1.74
C ASP A 23 -9.99 -3.45 -0.42
N GLU A 24 -9.66 -4.72 -0.18
CA GLU A 24 -10.18 -5.48 0.96
C GLU A 24 -9.48 -5.16 2.29
N TYR A 25 -8.23 -4.71 2.25
CA TYR A 25 -7.40 -4.58 3.46
C TYR A 25 -6.93 -3.15 3.74
N ALA A 26 -6.77 -2.31 2.71
CA ALA A 26 -6.22 -0.96 2.84
C ALA A 26 -7.30 0.13 2.70
N ALA A 27 -8.47 -0.09 3.30
CA ALA A 27 -9.60 0.84 3.28
C ALA A 27 -10.08 1.20 1.86
N GLY A 28 -10.26 0.19 1.01
CA GLY A 28 -10.86 0.38 -0.31
C GLY A 28 -12.34 0.65 -0.28
N TRP A 29 -12.88 0.83 -1.48
CA TRP A 29 -14.31 1.07 -1.67
C TRP A 29 -15.16 -0.14 -1.25
N GLY A 30 -14.68 -1.37 -1.52
CA GLY A 30 -15.37 -2.60 -1.12
C GLY A 30 -15.55 -2.75 0.40
N MET A 31 -14.74 -2.02 1.18
CA MET A 31 -14.79 -1.98 2.65
C MET A 31 -15.37 -0.66 3.19
N PHE A 32 -16.04 0.13 2.34
CA PHE A 32 -16.56 1.46 2.68
C PHE A 32 -15.50 2.38 3.32
N TYR A 33 -14.26 2.28 2.84
CA TYR A 33 -13.11 3.05 3.35
C TYR A 33 -12.77 2.80 4.82
N VAL A 34 -13.13 1.63 5.37
CA VAL A 34 -12.80 1.21 6.73
C VAL A 34 -11.66 0.19 6.73
N THR A 35 -10.75 0.31 7.68
CA THR A 35 -9.71 -0.70 7.98
C THR A 35 -9.42 -0.76 9.48
N ASN A 36 -8.49 -1.61 9.90
CA ASN A 36 -7.97 -1.71 11.26
C ASN A 36 -6.56 -2.32 11.25
N THR A 37 -5.94 -2.44 12.42
CA THR A 37 -4.57 -2.98 12.56
C THR A 37 -4.46 -4.40 12.00
N TYR A 38 -5.45 -5.26 12.22
CA TYR A 38 -5.46 -6.63 11.71
C TYR A 38 -5.52 -6.69 10.18
N LEU A 39 -6.43 -5.93 9.56
CA LEU A 39 -6.58 -5.87 8.12
C LEU A 39 -5.31 -5.32 7.47
N LEU A 40 -4.74 -4.26 8.02
CA LEU A 40 -3.51 -3.67 7.49
C LEU A 40 -2.31 -4.62 7.58
N ASN A 41 -2.15 -5.34 8.69
CA ASN A 41 -1.12 -6.37 8.81
C ASN A 41 -1.29 -7.46 7.74
N ARG A 42 -2.52 -7.91 7.50
CA ARG A 42 -2.78 -8.91 6.46
C ARG A 42 -2.52 -8.37 5.05
N GLY A 43 -2.95 -7.15 4.77
CA GLY A 43 -2.65 -6.46 3.52
C GLY A 43 -1.14 -6.33 3.30
N TRP A 44 -0.39 -5.99 4.35
CA TRP A 44 1.06 -5.88 4.32
C TRP A 44 1.75 -7.21 3.94
N GLU A 45 1.35 -8.31 4.58
CA GLU A 45 1.85 -9.66 4.23
C GLU A 45 1.57 -10.00 2.76
N LEU A 46 0.35 -9.77 2.29
CA LEU A 46 -0.05 -10.05 0.91
C LEU A 46 0.72 -9.21 -0.11
N LEU A 47 1.02 -7.95 0.21
CA LEU A 47 1.85 -7.07 -0.62
C LEU A 47 3.31 -7.53 -0.66
N HIS A 48 3.84 -8.10 0.42
CA HIS A 48 5.20 -8.70 0.41
C HIS A 48 5.24 -9.94 -0.46
N MET A 49 4.26 -10.82 -0.33
CA MET A 49 4.14 -11.98 -1.21
C MET A 49 4.01 -11.55 -2.69
N LEU A 50 3.25 -10.48 -2.97
CA LEU A 50 3.13 -9.96 -4.33
C LEU A 50 4.45 -9.37 -4.85
N GLU A 51 5.26 -8.75 -3.99
CA GLU A 51 6.60 -8.28 -4.36
C GLU A 51 7.56 -9.45 -4.67
N GLU A 52 7.49 -10.53 -3.89
CA GLU A 52 8.24 -11.76 -4.16
C GLU A 52 7.84 -12.37 -5.52
N ASP A 53 6.53 -12.43 -5.79
CA ASP A 53 5.99 -12.95 -7.04
C ASP A 53 6.34 -12.09 -8.26
N PHE A 54 6.70 -10.83 -8.06
CA PHE A 54 7.15 -9.95 -9.14
C PHE A 54 8.44 -10.47 -9.82
N ARG A 55 9.23 -11.32 -9.14
CA ARG A 55 10.38 -12.04 -9.74
C ARG A 55 9.97 -12.95 -10.90
N TYR A 56 8.70 -13.33 -10.96
CA TYR A 56 8.10 -14.19 -11.96
C TYR A 56 7.14 -13.41 -12.88
N ALA A 57 7.26 -12.08 -12.95
CA ALA A 57 6.49 -11.28 -13.89
C ALA A 57 6.92 -11.56 -15.35
N ALA A 58 5.95 -11.73 -16.24
CA ALA A 58 6.18 -11.98 -17.66
C ALA A 58 5.48 -10.96 -18.56
N ALA A 59 6.08 -10.71 -19.73
CA ALA A 59 5.55 -9.84 -20.77
C ALA A 59 5.80 -10.45 -22.15
N ALA A 60 4.76 -10.50 -22.98
CA ALA A 60 4.85 -11.06 -24.33
C ALA A 60 5.35 -10.06 -25.38
N ASN A 61 5.30 -8.76 -25.08
CA ASN A 61 5.70 -7.68 -25.98
C ASN A 61 6.07 -6.40 -25.20
N LEU A 62 6.54 -5.36 -25.91
CA LEU A 62 6.97 -4.09 -25.30
C LEU A 62 5.86 -3.35 -24.54
N HIS A 63 4.60 -3.46 -24.99
CA HIS A 63 3.47 -2.86 -24.28
C HIS A 63 3.26 -3.55 -22.93
N GLU A 64 3.28 -4.87 -22.90
CA GLU A 64 3.15 -5.62 -21.65
C GLU A 64 4.36 -5.40 -20.72
N LEU A 65 5.56 -5.25 -21.28
CA LEU A 65 6.76 -4.93 -20.49
C LEU A 65 6.59 -3.59 -19.76
N LEU A 66 6.05 -2.57 -20.46
CA LEU A 66 5.68 -1.31 -19.83
C LEU A 66 4.66 -1.55 -18.71
N ARG A 67 3.59 -2.31 -18.96
CA ARG A 67 2.56 -2.57 -17.94
C ARG A 67 3.09 -3.27 -16.71
N VAL A 68 3.98 -4.26 -16.87
CA VAL A 68 4.65 -4.95 -15.75
C VAL A 68 5.36 -3.93 -14.84
N TRP A 69 6.17 -3.04 -15.41
CA TRP A 69 6.86 -2.01 -14.63
C TRP A 69 5.92 -0.99 -13.99
N GLU A 70 4.87 -0.57 -14.69
CA GLU A 70 3.86 0.29 -14.09
C GLU A 70 3.17 -0.38 -12.88
N VAL A 71 2.94 -1.69 -12.92
CA VAL A 71 2.38 -2.44 -11.77
C VAL A 71 3.37 -2.46 -10.61
N TYR A 72 4.66 -2.63 -10.87
CA TYR A 72 5.69 -2.54 -9.82
C TYR A 72 5.68 -1.17 -9.14
N HIS A 73 5.62 -0.08 -9.92
CA HIS A 73 5.55 1.27 -9.37
C HIS A 73 4.32 1.45 -8.48
N ARG A 74 3.15 0.90 -8.89
CA ARG A 74 1.93 0.92 -8.07
C ARG A 74 2.06 0.08 -6.80
N LEU A 75 2.73 -1.07 -6.85
CA LEU A 75 2.98 -1.91 -5.69
C LEU A 75 3.79 -1.16 -4.63
N ILE A 76 4.88 -0.49 -5.03
CA ILE A 76 5.71 0.28 -4.07
C ILE A 76 4.92 1.44 -3.46
N ALA A 77 4.11 2.13 -4.27
CA ALA A 77 3.21 3.18 -3.76
C ALA A 77 2.17 2.61 -2.78
N GLY A 78 1.59 1.45 -3.08
CA GLY A 78 0.65 0.75 -2.21
C GLY A 78 1.28 0.33 -0.88
N GLN A 79 2.48 -0.23 -0.91
CA GLN A 79 3.26 -0.53 0.29
C GLN A 79 3.52 0.73 1.13
N ALA A 80 3.96 1.83 0.51
CA ALA A 80 4.17 3.10 1.23
C ALA A 80 2.90 3.58 1.94
N LEU A 81 1.75 3.49 1.26
CA LEU A 81 0.45 3.87 1.80
C LEU A 81 0.05 2.98 2.98
N VAL A 82 0.09 1.65 2.83
CA VAL A 82 -0.26 0.71 3.90
C VAL A 82 0.65 0.90 5.10
N TYR A 83 1.96 1.02 4.89
CA TYR A 83 2.93 1.24 5.97
C TYR A 83 2.66 2.56 6.70
N SER A 84 2.29 3.63 5.98
CA SER A 84 1.88 4.90 6.61
C SER A 84 0.62 4.73 7.46
N MET A 85 -0.40 4.05 6.96
CA MET A 85 -1.67 3.81 7.67
C MET A 85 -1.46 2.95 8.92
N MET A 86 -0.58 1.94 8.86
CA MET A 86 -0.26 1.08 10.00
C MET A 86 0.32 1.87 11.17
N ASN A 87 1.11 2.90 10.89
CA ASN A 87 1.82 3.66 11.90
C ASN A 87 1.00 4.83 12.47
N ARG A 88 0.11 5.47 11.69
CA ARG A 88 -0.75 6.54 12.20
C ARG A 88 -1.94 5.97 12.99
N LYS A 89 -2.00 6.27 14.30
CA LYS A 89 -3.02 5.74 15.23
C LYS A 89 -4.14 6.75 15.51
N GLU A 90 -4.76 7.25 14.45
CA GLU A 90 -5.95 8.10 14.46
C GLU A 90 -6.72 7.96 13.13
N SER A 91 -7.89 8.59 13.03
CA SER A 91 -8.63 8.73 11.77
C SER A 91 -8.82 10.20 11.43
N ARG A 92 -8.10 10.68 10.41
CA ARG A 92 -8.14 12.08 9.96
C ARG A 92 -8.41 12.14 8.45
N GLY A 93 -9.64 12.50 8.08
CA GLY A 93 -10.03 12.75 6.69
C GLY A 93 -10.72 11.58 6.01
N TYR A 94 -10.06 10.95 5.03
CA TYR A 94 -10.70 10.18 3.94
C TYR A 94 -10.93 8.69 4.21
N TYR A 95 -10.25 8.09 5.19
CA TYR A 95 -10.44 6.69 5.57
C TYR A 95 -10.66 6.58 7.08
N LEU A 96 -11.32 5.51 7.51
CA LEU A 96 -11.58 5.22 8.92
C LEU A 96 -10.72 4.06 9.39
N ASN A 97 -9.90 4.28 10.41
CA ASN A 97 -9.27 3.22 11.19
C ASN A 97 -10.20 2.85 12.36
N ALA A 98 -10.83 1.68 12.30
CA ALA A 98 -11.82 1.26 13.29
C ALA A 98 -11.23 1.07 14.71
N ASP A 99 -9.93 0.80 14.83
CA ASP A 99 -9.26 0.72 16.14
C ASP A 99 -9.02 2.12 16.74
N TYR A 100 -8.92 3.15 15.89
CA TYR A 100 -8.62 4.54 16.25
C TYR A 100 -9.56 5.50 15.48
N PRO A 101 -10.87 5.49 15.78
CA PRO A 101 -11.88 6.09 14.90
C PRO A 101 -11.97 7.61 14.97
N TYR A 102 -11.26 8.24 15.92
CA TYR A 102 -11.30 9.68 16.15
C TYR A 102 -10.01 10.36 15.74
N ILE A 103 -10.11 11.67 15.51
CA ILE A 103 -8.97 12.57 15.35
C ILE A 103 -8.29 12.73 16.71
N ASP A 104 -6.97 12.62 16.75
CA ASP A 104 -6.16 12.81 17.96
C ASP A 104 -5.20 13.99 17.75
N GLU A 105 -5.65 15.17 18.16
CA GLU A 105 -4.85 16.40 18.04
C GLU A 105 -3.69 16.47 19.04
N GLU A 106 -3.73 15.69 20.12
CA GLU A 106 -2.67 15.71 21.13
C GLU A 106 -1.43 14.96 20.64
N ASN A 107 -1.61 13.78 20.05
CA ASN A 107 -0.49 12.92 19.63
C ASN A 107 -0.23 12.95 18.12
N TRP A 108 -1.23 13.28 17.30
CA TRP A 108 -1.18 13.09 15.84
C TRP A 108 -1.35 14.35 15.00
N HIS A 109 -1.27 15.55 15.62
CA HIS A 109 -1.11 16.82 14.90
C HIS A 109 0.31 17.00 14.32
N VAL A 110 0.70 16.07 13.46
CA VAL A 110 2.03 15.90 12.89
C VAL A 110 1.93 15.46 11.42
N PHE A 111 2.95 15.79 10.63
CA PHE A 111 3.19 15.13 9.35
C PHE A 111 3.81 13.76 9.58
N THR A 112 3.37 12.78 8.79
CA THR A 112 3.92 11.42 8.79
C THR A 112 4.78 11.22 7.57
N HIS A 113 5.98 10.68 7.77
CA HIS A 113 6.94 10.41 6.72
C HIS A 113 7.27 8.92 6.71
N VAL A 114 7.14 8.31 5.54
CA VAL A 114 7.61 6.94 5.29
C VAL A 114 8.81 6.98 4.34
N ARG A 115 9.80 6.15 4.60
CA ARG A 115 10.97 6.01 3.74
C ARG A 115 11.34 4.54 3.60
N ARG A 116 11.52 4.10 2.35
CA ARG A 116 12.11 2.82 2.01
C ARG A 116 13.61 2.99 1.73
N ASP A 117 14.43 2.17 2.35
CA ASP A 117 15.85 2.10 2.03
C ASP A 117 16.04 1.37 0.68
N PRO A 118 16.71 1.97 -0.32
CA PRO A 118 16.85 1.36 -1.65
C PRO A 118 17.82 0.17 -1.69
N LYS A 119 18.70 0.02 -0.69
CA LYS A 119 19.66 -1.08 -0.60
C LYS A 119 19.07 -2.28 0.14
N THR A 120 18.37 -2.04 1.24
CA THR A 120 17.84 -3.12 2.09
C THR A 120 16.37 -3.41 1.86
N GLY A 121 15.63 -2.49 1.22
CA GLY A 121 14.19 -2.58 1.06
C GLY A 121 13.39 -2.29 2.34
N GLN A 122 14.06 -2.02 3.46
CA GLN A 122 13.42 -1.80 4.75
C GLN A 122 12.67 -0.47 4.80
N TRP A 123 11.50 -0.48 5.44
CA TRP A 123 10.67 0.69 5.65
C TRP A 123 10.94 1.31 7.02
N SER A 124 10.89 2.64 7.07
CA SER A 124 11.04 3.44 8.28
C SER A 124 9.97 4.52 8.34
N PHE A 125 9.54 4.83 9.56
CA PHE A 125 8.50 5.82 9.84
C PHE A 125 9.05 6.88 10.79
N ARG A 126 8.71 8.14 10.52
CA ARG A 126 8.96 9.24 11.45
C ARG A 126 7.85 10.29 11.35
N THR A 127 7.72 11.08 12.39
CA THR A 127 6.82 12.23 12.43
C THR A 127 7.61 13.54 12.41
N SER A 128 6.97 14.60 11.94
CA SER A 128 7.45 15.98 12.09
C SER A 128 6.29 16.85 12.56
N PRO A 129 6.46 17.75 13.54
CA PRO A 129 5.39 18.60 14.04
C PRO A 129 4.86 19.53 12.94
N VAL A 130 3.56 19.84 12.97
CA VAL A 130 2.98 20.88 12.12
C VAL A 130 3.36 22.25 12.69
N ILE A 131 4.00 23.08 11.89
CA ILE A 131 4.36 24.47 12.25
C ILE A 131 3.35 25.40 11.57
N HIS A 132 2.50 26.04 12.36
CA HIS A 132 1.54 27.04 11.88
C HIS A 132 2.27 28.36 11.62
N ILE A 133 2.41 28.71 10.34
CA ILE A 133 3.06 29.96 9.91
C ILE A 133 2.07 31.12 9.93
N ILE A 134 0.80 30.83 9.64
CA ILE A 134 -0.29 31.80 9.62
C ILE A 134 -1.13 31.60 10.89
N PRO A 135 -1.43 32.67 11.65
CA PRO A 135 -2.33 32.63 12.80
C PRO A 135 -3.76 32.20 12.47
#